data_AF-A0A368MFW0-F1
#
_entry.id   AF-A0A368MFW0-F1
#
_cell.length_a   1.000
_cell.length_b   1.000
_cell.length_c   1.000
_cell.angle_alpha   90.00
_cell.angle_beta   90.00
_cell.angle_gamma   90.00
#
_symmetry.space_group_name_H-M   'P 1'
#
loop_
_entity.id
_entity.type
_entity.pdbx_description
1 polymer ?
#
loop_
_entity_poly.entity_id
_entity_poly.type
_entity_poly.pdbx_seq_one_letter_code
_entity_poly.pdbx_strand_id
1 'polypeptide(L)'
;MKESEKTNESLPFSEIGPYADNFTTETVITRLIEGLGFRYYWATDGLRDIDLSYKPSDDSRSSLDVLEHIYGLTEMVIYAFHNKEYPTETKYEMSFSEYRTKTLLNLKKMSDMLIKEVKISEVSVKINFGGQSMSFPFWNAINGPLSDAIWHTGQIASNRRASGNPFNSRAQVFLGKLM
;
A
#
# COMPACT_ATOMS: atom_id res chain seq x y z
N MET A 1 -19.77 23.22 -11.28
CA MET A 1 -18.33 23.01 -11.05
C MET A 1 -18.06 23.26 -9.57
N LYS A 2 -17.83 22.20 -8.79
CA LYS A 2 -17.30 22.35 -7.43
C LYS A 2 -15.79 22.23 -7.55
N GLU A 3 -15.08 23.31 -7.28
CA GLU A 3 -13.64 23.29 -7.03
C GLU A 3 -13.38 22.33 -5.87
N SER A 4 -12.54 21.33 -6.10
CA SER A 4 -12.00 20.53 -5.02
C SER A 4 -10.97 21.38 -4.28
N GLU A 5 -11.20 21.58 -2.99
CA GLU A 5 -10.19 22.08 -2.07
C GLU A 5 -8.95 21.18 -2.19
N LYS A 6 -7.85 21.73 -2.72
CA LYS A 6 -6.53 21.13 -2.58
C LYS A 6 -6.10 21.31 -1.14
N THR A 7 -6.48 20.37 -0.27
CA THR A 7 -5.76 20.17 0.98
C THR A 7 -4.35 19.71 0.62
N ASN A 8 -3.40 20.64 0.72
CA ASN A 8 -1.98 20.37 0.56
C ASN A 8 -1.44 19.68 1.83
N GLU A 9 -2.14 18.67 2.33
CA GLU A 9 -1.61 17.78 3.36
C GLU A 9 -0.54 16.91 2.71
N SER A 10 0.67 16.92 3.27
CA SER A 10 1.71 16.03 2.78
C SER A 10 1.24 14.58 2.95
N LEU A 11 1.22 13.81 1.86
CA LEU A 11 0.90 12.39 1.94
C LEU A 11 1.85 11.69 2.94
N PRO A 12 1.36 10.70 3.69
CA PRO A 12 2.17 10.03 4.71
C PRO A 12 3.31 9.22 4.09
N PHE A 13 4.30 8.87 4.92
CA PHE A 13 5.43 8.01 4.56
C PHE A 13 6.48 8.59 3.62
N SER A 14 6.53 9.92 3.46
CA SER A 14 7.75 10.57 2.94
C SER A 14 8.97 10.27 3.84
N GLU A 15 8.73 10.09 5.14
CA GLU A 15 9.63 9.55 6.15
C GLU A 15 8.87 8.62 7.11
N ILE A 16 9.61 7.72 7.78
CA ILE A 16 9.11 6.85 8.85
C ILE A 16 9.44 7.50 10.19
N GLY A 17 8.46 7.49 11.10
CA GLY A 17 8.61 8.05 12.44
C GLY A 17 9.60 7.27 13.34
N PRO A 18 9.76 7.75 14.60
CA PRO A 18 10.61 7.09 15.57
C PRO A 18 10.18 5.63 15.81
N TYR A 19 11.08 4.82 16.35
CA TYR A 19 10.76 3.45 16.74
C TYR A 19 9.76 3.45 17.89
N ALA A 20 8.93 2.39 17.96
CA ALA A 20 8.11 2.15 19.14
C ALA A 20 9.01 1.79 20.34
N ASP A 21 8.61 2.20 21.54
CA ASP A 21 9.37 1.93 22.78
C ASP A 21 9.44 0.43 23.11
N ASN A 22 8.42 -0.33 22.70
CA ASN A 22 8.29 -1.76 22.98
C ASN A 22 8.31 -2.57 21.68
N PHE A 23 8.93 -3.75 21.73
CA PHE A 23 9.00 -4.68 20.60
C PHE A 23 7.94 -5.79 20.76
N THR A 24 6.71 -5.50 20.34
CA THR A 24 5.55 -6.43 20.34
C THR A 24 5.16 -6.84 18.92
N THR A 25 4.32 -7.87 18.78
CA THR A 25 3.76 -8.31 17.50
C THR A 25 3.14 -7.15 16.70
N GLU A 26 2.32 -6.33 17.35
CA GLU A 26 1.68 -5.16 16.74
C GLU A 26 2.70 -4.14 16.26
N THR A 27 3.70 -3.80 17.08
CA THR A 27 4.74 -2.82 16.70
C THR A 27 5.64 -3.32 15.56
N VAL A 28 5.90 -4.63 15.50
CA VAL A 28 6.66 -5.25 14.41
C VAL A 28 5.88 -5.15 13.10
N ILE A 29 4.59 -5.47 13.13
CA ILE A 29 3.72 -5.38 11.95
C ILE A 29 3.51 -3.92 11.54
N THR A 30 3.36 -2.99 12.49
CA THR A 30 3.34 -1.55 12.20
C THR A 30 4.61 -1.13 11.47
N ARG A 31 5.80 -1.50 11.96
CA ARG A 31 7.07 -1.15 11.29
C ARG A 31 7.20 -1.77 9.91
N LEU A 32 6.66 -2.97 9.68
CA LEU A 32 6.57 -3.58 8.35
C LEU A 32 5.70 -2.74 7.40
N ILE A 33 4.52 -2.32 7.85
CA ILE A 33 3.58 -1.49 7.08
C ILE A 33 4.17 -0.11 6.81
N GLU A 34 4.83 0.52 7.79
CA GLU A 34 5.54 1.79 7.60
C GLU A 34 6.66 1.65 6.55
N GLY A 35 7.40 0.53 6.57
CA GLY A 35 8.42 0.21 5.58
C GLY A 35 7.86 0.02 4.16
N LEU A 36 6.69 -0.60 4.03
CA LEU A 36 5.94 -0.67 2.77
C LEU A 36 5.50 0.74 2.33
N GLY A 37 4.90 1.52 3.23
CA GLY A 37 4.46 2.89 2.98
C GLY A 37 5.58 3.77 2.45
N PHE A 38 6.77 3.73 3.06
CA PHE A 38 7.91 4.53 2.60
C PHE A 38 8.38 4.13 1.21
N ARG A 39 8.49 2.81 0.94
CA ARG A 39 8.85 2.30 -0.38
C ARG A 39 7.83 2.72 -1.43
N TYR A 40 6.54 2.58 -1.13
CA TYR A 40 5.46 2.92 -2.04
C TYR A 40 5.41 4.43 -2.29
N TYR A 41 5.56 5.26 -1.26
CA TYR A 41 5.61 6.71 -1.39
C TYR A 41 6.66 7.11 -2.43
N TRP A 42 7.91 6.65 -2.25
CA TRP A 42 9.02 7.03 -3.13
C TRP A 42 9.01 6.31 -4.47
N ALA A 43 8.43 5.12 -4.56
CA ALA A 43 8.25 4.42 -5.84
C ALA A 43 7.24 5.16 -6.73
N THR A 44 6.21 5.78 -6.13
CA THR A 44 5.12 6.44 -6.85
C THR A 44 5.27 7.95 -6.98
N ASP A 45 6.18 8.55 -6.23
CA ASP A 45 6.43 9.99 -6.30
C ASP A 45 7.02 10.39 -7.66
N GLY A 46 6.39 11.37 -8.30
CA GLY A 46 6.81 11.91 -9.59
C GLY A 46 6.63 10.98 -10.78
N LEU A 47 5.78 9.95 -10.70
CA LEU A 47 5.42 9.16 -11.89
C LEU A 47 4.68 10.01 -12.92
N ARG A 48 5.04 9.82 -14.19
CA ARG A 48 4.46 10.48 -15.36
C ARG A 48 3.59 9.49 -16.13
N ASP A 49 2.81 9.96 -17.09
CA ASP A 49 1.95 9.11 -17.93
C ASP A 49 2.74 8.00 -18.66
N ILE A 50 3.95 8.30 -19.12
CA ILE A 50 4.85 7.29 -19.72
C ILE A 50 5.32 6.23 -18.73
N ASP A 51 5.45 6.57 -17.44
CA ASP A 51 5.84 5.62 -16.40
C ASP A 51 4.64 4.74 -15.99
N LEU A 52 3.45 5.34 -15.94
CA LEU A 52 2.19 4.68 -15.63
C LEU A 52 1.78 3.66 -16.71
N SER A 53 1.94 4.03 -17.97
CA SER A 53 1.64 3.17 -19.13
C SER A 53 2.74 2.16 -19.46
N TYR A 54 3.91 2.24 -18.81
CA TYR A 54 5.04 1.36 -19.10
C TYR A 54 4.71 -0.11 -18.81
N LYS A 55 5.08 -0.98 -19.75
CA LYS A 55 4.97 -2.44 -19.66
C LYS A 55 6.35 -3.06 -19.94
N PRO A 56 6.90 -3.90 -19.04
CA PRO A 56 8.14 -4.65 -19.30
C PRO A 56 8.07 -5.61 -20.50
N SER A 57 6.87 -6.15 -20.79
CA SER A 57 6.59 -7.07 -21.90
C SER A 57 5.12 -6.94 -22.34
N ASP A 58 4.76 -7.48 -23.51
CA ASP A 58 3.40 -7.40 -24.06
C ASP A 58 2.33 -8.01 -23.15
N ASP A 59 2.67 -9.08 -22.43
CA ASP A 59 1.82 -9.83 -21.50
C ASP A 59 1.87 -9.31 -20.05
N SER A 60 2.81 -8.41 -19.73
CA SER A 60 2.93 -7.85 -18.38
C SER A 60 1.78 -6.90 -18.02
N ARG A 61 1.65 -6.60 -16.73
CA ARG A 61 0.83 -5.49 -16.23
C ARG A 61 1.56 -4.16 -16.45
N SER A 62 0.82 -3.10 -16.78
CA SER A 62 1.37 -1.75 -16.74
C SER A 62 1.63 -1.30 -15.30
N SER A 63 2.44 -0.25 -15.10
CA SER A 63 2.64 0.30 -13.75
C SER A 63 1.32 0.79 -13.11
N LEU A 64 0.37 1.29 -13.92
CA LEU A 64 -0.96 1.63 -13.46
C LEU A 64 -1.72 0.39 -12.97
N ASP A 65 -1.77 -0.70 -13.76
CA ASP A 65 -2.42 -1.95 -13.35
C ASP A 65 -1.81 -2.50 -12.03
N VAL A 66 -0.49 -2.33 -11.84
CA VAL A 66 0.19 -2.72 -10.59
C VAL A 66 -0.23 -1.83 -9.42
N LEU A 67 -0.37 -0.51 -9.63
CA LEU A 67 -0.86 0.43 -8.62
C LEU A 67 -2.30 0.09 -8.17
N GLU A 68 -3.16 -0.23 -9.14
CA GLU A 68 -4.55 -0.65 -8.88
C GLU A 68 -4.61 -1.92 -8.05
N HIS A 69 -3.78 -2.92 -8.42
CA HIS A 69 -3.65 -4.16 -7.66
C HIS A 69 -3.19 -3.91 -6.22
N ILE A 70 -2.13 -3.11 -6.01
CA ILE A 70 -1.64 -2.76 -4.66
C ILE A 70 -2.75 -2.08 -3.85
N TYR A 71 -3.51 -1.17 -4.44
CA TYR A 71 -4.63 -0.53 -3.75
C TYR A 71 -5.65 -1.57 -3.26
N GLY A 72 -6.08 -2.49 -4.12
CA GLY A 72 -6.99 -3.58 -3.76
C GLY A 72 -6.47 -4.47 -2.63
N LEU A 73 -5.16 -4.77 -2.63
CA LEU A 73 -4.52 -5.49 -1.52
C LEU A 73 -4.62 -4.70 -0.20
N THR A 74 -4.39 -3.39 -0.22
CA THR A 74 -4.53 -2.57 1.00
C THR A 74 -5.98 -2.46 1.47
N GLU A 75 -6.94 -2.37 0.56
CA GLU A 75 -8.37 -2.37 0.88
C GLU A 75 -8.77 -3.67 1.56
N MET A 76 -8.34 -4.83 1.04
CA MET A 76 -8.61 -6.13 1.65
C MET A 76 -8.14 -6.19 3.11
N VAL A 77 -6.97 -5.64 3.41
CA VAL A 77 -6.46 -5.58 4.80
C VAL A 77 -7.28 -4.60 5.64
N ILE A 78 -7.62 -3.41 5.13
CA ILE A 78 -8.51 -2.47 5.82
C ILE A 78 -9.84 -3.13 6.18
N TYR A 79 -10.44 -3.89 5.28
CA TYR A 79 -11.67 -4.63 5.56
C TYR A 79 -11.51 -5.60 6.73
N ALA A 80 -10.41 -6.35 6.78
CA ALA A 80 -10.09 -7.24 7.90
C ALA A 80 -10.00 -6.47 9.23
N PHE A 81 -9.32 -5.32 9.25
CA PHE A 81 -9.23 -4.45 10.42
C PHE A 81 -10.58 -3.90 10.88
N HIS A 82 -11.55 -3.71 9.98
CA HIS A 82 -12.93 -3.33 10.32
C HIS A 82 -13.86 -4.52 10.58
N ASN A 83 -13.33 -5.74 10.63
CA ASN A 83 -14.10 -6.98 10.75
C ASN A 83 -15.19 -7.12 9.66
N LYS A 84 -14.89 -6.63 8.46
CA LYS A 84 -15.76 -6.68 7.27
C LYS A 84 -15.28 -7.74 6.29
N GLU A 85 -16.21 -8.22 5.48
CA GLU A 85 -15.92 -9.13 4.38
C GLU A 85 -15.55 -8.35 3.11
N TYR A 86 -14.36 -8.62 2.55
CA TYR A 86 -13.88 -7.99 1.33
C TYR A 86 -14.46 -8.68 0.08
N PRO A 87 -15.16 -7.96 -0.81
CA PRO A 87 -15.66 -8.54 -2.05
C PRO A 87 -14.54 -8.60 -3.09
N THR A 88 -14.10 -9.80 -3.49
CA THR A 88 -12.93 -9.96 -4.38
C THR A 88 -13.17 -9.47 -5.80
N GLU A 89 -14.43 -9.33 -6.21
CA GLU A 89 -14.82 -8.82 -7.53
C GLU A 89 -14.91 -7.29 -7.58
N THR A 90 -14.55 -6.61 -6.48
CA THR A 90 -14.57 -5.14 -6.42
C THR A 90 -13.63 -4.57 -7.47
N LYS A 91 -14.18 -3.74 -8.36
CA LYS A 91 -13.41 -2.94 -9.30
C LYS A 91 -13.44 -1.50 -8.85
N TYR A 92 -12.27 -0.87 -8.91
CA TYR A 92 -12.11 0.54 -8.63
C TYR A 92 -11.79 1.24 -9.94
N GLU A 93 -12.40 2.39 -10.17
CA GLU A 93 -12.09 3.27 -11.29
C GLU A 93 -11.75 4.63 -10.70
N MET A 94 -10.47 4.92 -10.62
CA MET A 94 -9.94 6.13 -9.99
C MET A 94 -8.76 6.65 -10.79
N SER A 95 -8.45 7.94 -10.62
CA SER A 95 -7.23 8.51 -11.15
C SER A 95 -5.99 7.98 -10.43
N PHE A 96 -4.82 8.07 -11.08
CA PHE A 96 -3.53 7.77 -10.44
C PHE A 96 -3.35 8.50 -9.10
N SER A 97 -3.69 9.78 -9.04
CA SER A 97 -3.56 10.59 -7.83
C SER A 97 -4.41 10.04 -6.68
N GLU A 98 -5.61 9.55 -6.98
CA GLU A 98 -6.51 8.94 -6.00
C GLU A 98 -5.99 7.58 -5.55
N TYR A 99 -5.55 6.71 -6.46
CA TYR A 99 -4.94 5.43 -6.10
C TYR A 99 -3.74 5.61 -5.17
N ARG A 100 -2.83 6.53 -5.53
CA ARG A 100 -1.65 6.84 -4.72
C ARG A 100 -2.05 7.34 -3.34
N THR A 101 -2.94 8.33 -3.28
CA THR A 101 -3.37 8.95 -2.04
C THR A 101 -4.07 7.95 -1.13
N LYS A 102 -5.06 7.22 -1.64
CA LYS A 102 -5.84 6.26 -0.85
C LYS A 102 -5.01 5.08 -0.39
N THR A 103 -4.08 4.57 -1.21
CA THR A 103 -3.15 3.50 -0.79
C THR A 103 -2.29 3.96 0.40
N LEU A 104 -1.71 5.15 0.32
CA LEU A 104 -0.90 5.72 1.41
C LEU A 104 -1.74 5.96 2.68
N LEU A 105 -2.97 6.46 2.53
CA LEU A 105 -3.89 6.64 3.66
C LEU A 105 -4.33 5.31 4.28
N ASN A 106 -4.53 4.27 3.48
CA ASN A 106 -4.84 2.93 3.97
C ASN A 106 -3.70 2.37 4.82
N LEU A 107 -2.46 2.43 4.32
CA LEU A 107 -1.28 1.99 5.08
C LEU A 107 -1.11 2.78 6.39
N LYS A 108 -1.38 4.10 6.37
CA LYS A 108 -1.35 4.93 7.57
C LYS A 108 -2.42 4.51 8.57
N LYS A 109 -3.64 4.29 8.10
CA LYS A 109 -4.77 3.85 8.92
C LYS A 109 -4.50 2.49 9.56
N MET A 110 -3.93 1.52 8.83
CA MET A 110 -3.53 0.23 9.40
C MET A 110 -2.52 0.41 10.53
N SER A 111 -1.48 1.23 10.29
CA SER A 111 -0.44 1.53 11.29
C SER A 111 -1.04 2.17 12.55
N ASP A 112 -1.97 3.11 12.37
CA ASP A 112 -2.64 3.79 13.48
C ASP A 112 -3.55 2.86 14.31
N MET A 113 -4.28 1.96 13.64
CA MET A 113 -5.15 0.99 14.31
C MET A 113 -4.35 0.00 15.17
N LEU A 114 -3.18 -0.43 14.68
CA LEU A 114 -2.27 -1.32 15.41
C LEU A 114 -1.62 -0.66 16.64
N ILE A 115 -1.34 0.65 16.58
CA ILE A 115 -0.75 1.36 17.72
C ILE A 115 -1.78 1.58 18.83
N LYS A 116 -3.05 1.82 18.49
CA LYS A 116 -4.03 2.34 19.45
C LYS A 116 -5.00 1.31 20.03
N GLU A 117 -5.49 0.37 19.21
CA GLU A 117 -6.76 -0.29 19.50
C GLU A 117 -6.78 -1.79 19.20
N VAL A 118 -6.04 -2.25 18.19
CA VAL A 118 -6.25 -3.58 17.61
C VAL A 118 -5.19 -4.57 18.06
N LYS A 119 -5.63 -5.68 18.66
CA LYS A 119 -4.80 -6.88 18.84
C LYS A 119 -4.87 -7.73 17.58
N ILE A 120 -3.71 -8.00 16.98
CA ILE A 120 -3.66 -8.77 15.71
C ILE A 120 -4.27 -10.16 15.87
N SER A 121 -4.18 -10.76 17.05
CA SER A 121 -4.78 -12.06 17.36
C SER A 121 -6.30 -12.11 17.23
N GLU A 122 -6.98 -10.97 17.24
CA GLU A 122 -8.44 -10.86 17.14
C GLU A 122 -8.89 -10.53 15.71
N VAL A 123 -7.96 -10.22 14.79
CA VAL A 123 -8.26 -9.88 13.42
C VAL A 123 -8.36 -11.14 12.55
N SER A 124 -9.46 -11.25 11.81
CA SER A 124 -9.65 -12.30 10.80
C SER A 124 -9.83 -11.66 9.42
N VAL A 125 -9.25 -12.29 8.41
CA VAL A 125 -9.38 -11.90 7.01
C VAL A 125 -10.60 -12.60 6.43
N LYS A 126 -11.64 -11.85 6.09
CA LYS A 126 -12.87 -12.36 5.50
C LYS A 126 -12.97 -11.92 4.05
N ILE A 127 -13.17 -12.85 3.13
CA ILE A 127 -13.31 -12.56 1.70
C ILE A 127 -14.56 -13.23 1.13
N ASN A 128 -15.23 -12.53 0.23
CA ASN A 128 -16.31 -13.07 -0.57
C ASN A 128 -15.79 -13.32 -1.99
N PHE A 129 -15.72 -14.59 -2.39
CA PHE A 129 -15.27 -15.00 -3.71
C PHE A 129 -16.42 -15.70 -4.45
N GLY A 130 -16.98 -15.04 -5.47
CA GLY A 130 -18.09 -15.59 -6.25
C GLY A 130 -19.31 -15.97 -5.40
N GLY A 131 -19.62 -15.17 -4.37
CA GLY A 131 -20.72 -15.42 -3.43
C GLY A 131 -20.38 -16.37 -2.27
N GLN A 132 -19.17 -16.93 -2.23
CA GLN A 132 -18.71 -17.79 -1.14
C GLN A 132 -17.89 -17.01 -0.13
N SER A 133 -18.40 -16.95 1.10
CA SER A 133 -17.70 -16.38 2.24
C SER A 133 -16.61 -17.32 2.76
N MET A 134 -15.39 -16.82 2.86
CA MET A 134 -14.25 -17.51 3.44
C MET A 134 -13.61 -16.66 4.53
N SER A 135 -13.14 -17.30 5.60
CA SER A 135 -12.49 -16.62 6.73
C SER A 135 -11.15 -17.27 7.04
N PHE A 136 -10.12 -16.44 7.21
CA PHE A 136 -8.74 -16.85 7.43
C PHE A 136 -8.15 -16.09 8.62
N PRO A 137 -7.15 -16.66 9.31
CA PRO A 137 -6.42 -15.93 10.35
C PRO A 137 -5.59 -14.78 9.75
N PHE A 138 -5.19 -13.81 10.59
CA PHE A 138 -4.38 -12.67 10.14
C PHE A 138 -3.05 -13.05 9.48
N TRP A 139 -2.50 -14.24 9.76
CA TRP A 139 -1.33 -14.77 9.05
C TRP A 139 -1.48 -14.70 7.52
N ASN A 140 -2.69 -14.90 7.00
CA ASN A 140 -2.96 -14.81 5.57
C ASN A 140 -2.90 -13.36 5.04
N ALA A 141 -3.14 -12.34 5.88
CA ALA A 141 -2.88 -10.94 5.49
C ALA A 141 -1.39 -10.67 5.31
N ILE A 142 -0.54 -11.27 6.17
CA ILE A 142 0.91 -11.16 6.08
C ILE A 142 1.42 -11.85 4.82
N ASN A 143 1.04 -13.12 4.61
CA ASN A 143 1.51 -13.93 3.48
C ASN A 143 1.02 -13.42 2.13
N GLY A 144 -0.24 -12.95 2.08
CA GLY A 144 -0.87 -12.44 0.87
C GLY A 144 -0.67 -10.93 0.76
N PRO A 145 -1.69 -10.12 1.06
CA PRO A 145 -1.74 -8.72 0.64
C PRO A 145 -0.59 -7.83 1.13
N LEU A 146 -0.07 -8.01 2.35
CA LEU A 146 1.03 -7.19 2.83
C LEU A 146 2.36 -7.51 2.13
N SER A 147 2.71 -8.79 2.01
CA SER A 147 3.93 -9.21 1.31
C SER A 147 3.85 -8.95 -0.20
N ASP A 148 2.68 -9.21 -0.80
CA ASP A 148 2.45 -8.99 -2.24
C ASP A 148 2.47 -7.50 -2.59
N ALA A 149 1.96 -6.62 -1.72
CA ALA A 149 2.10 -5.17 -1.90
C ALA A 149 3.56 -4.70 -1.89
N ILE A 150 4.42 -5.27 -1.04
CA ILE A 150 5.87 -5.00 -1.05
C ILE A 150 6.49 -5.48 -2.36
N TRP A 151 6.17 -6.72 -2.76
CA TRP A 151 6.65 -7.33 -3.99
C TRP A 151 6.32 -6.46 -5.22
N HIS A 152 5.07 -6.05 -5.34
CA HIS A 152 4.59 -5.22 -6.45
C HIS A 152 5.10 -3.77 -6.39
N THR A 153 5.36 -3.21 -5.21
CA THR A 153 6.03 -1.91 -5.08
C THR A 153 7.43 -1.93 -5.72
N GLY A 154 8.14 -3.07 -5.61
CA GLY A 154 9.42 -3.28 -6.30
C GLY A 154 9.30 -3.24 -7.82
N GLN A 155 8.20 -3.75 -8.38
CA GLN A 155 7.93 -3.69 -9.82
C GLN A 155 7.76 -2.24 -10.28
N ILE A 156 7.01 -1.41 -9.55
CA ILE A 156 6.87 0.02 -9.87
C ILE A 156 8.23 0.71 -9.90
N ALA A 157 9.08 0.45 -8.89
CA ALA A 157 10.43 1.02 -8.81
C ALA A 157 11.33 0.58 -9.97
N SER A 158 11.19 -0.66 -10.45
CA SER A 158 11.90 -1.17 -11.63
C SER A 158 11.37 -0.55 -12.92
N ASN A 159 10.04 -0.54 -13.10
CA ASN A 159 9.37 -0.02 -14.29
C ASN A 159 9.68 1.46 -14.50
N ARG A 160 9.59 2.29 -13.45
CA ARG A 160 9.92 3.72 -13.55
C ARG A 160 11.37 3.95 -13.97
N ARG A 161 12.30 3.09 -13.52
CA ARG A 161 13.71 3.17 -13.93
C ARG A 161 13.84 2.84 -15.41
N ALA A 162 13.15 1.81 -15.87
CA ALA A 162 13.17 1.38 -17.26
C ALA A 162 12.50 2.41 -18.21
N SER A 163 11.52 3.18 -17.73
CA SER A 163 10.91 4.30 -18.46
C SER A 163 11.66 5.63 -18.31
N GLY A 164 12.88 5.62 -17.75
CA GLY A 164 13.76 6.79 -17.67
C GLY A 164 13.47 7.76 -16.51
N ASN A 165 12.73 7.31 -15.48
CA ASN A 165 12.44 8.06 -14.26
C ASN A 165 12.92 7.27 -13.02
N PRO A 166 14.22 7.30 -12.70
CA PRO A 166 14.78 6.49 -11.61
C PRO A 166 14.21 6.87 -10.23
N PHE A 167 14.20 5.89 -9.32
CA PHE A 167 13.85 6.07 -7.90
C PHE A 167 14.74 7.12 -7.23
N ASN A 168 14.18 7.91 -6.30
CA ASN A 168 14.91 8.98 -5.60
C ASN A 168 16.10 8.41 -4.81
N SER A 169 17.33 8.74 -5.21
CA SER A 169 18.56 8.23 -4.58
C SER A 169 18.77 8.70 -3.14
N ARG A 170 18.09 9.77 -2.72
CA ARG A 170 18.13 10.27 -1.34
C ARG A 170 17.23 9.47 -0.40
N ALA A 171 16.25 8.72 -0.92
CA ALA A 171 15.33 7.94 -0.10
C ALA A 171 16.01 6.68 0.45
N GLN A 172 16.51 6.78 1.69
CA GLN A 172 17.25 5.70 2.32
C GLN A 172 16.31 4.68 2.98
N VAL A 173 16.01 3.61 2.27
CA VAL A 173 15.05 2.56 2.69
C VAL A 173 15.40 1.86 4.00
N PHE A 174 16.69 1.84 4.40
CA PHE A 174 17.12 1.28 5.68
C PHE A 174 16.78 2.20 6.86
N LEU A 175 16.95 3.51 6.69
CA LEU A 175 16.69 4.50 7.73
C LEU A 175 15.25 5.02 7.71
N GLY A 176 14.54 4.84 6.59
CA GLY A 176 13.17 5.35 6.42
C GLY A 176 13.10 6.87 6.32
N LYS A 177 14.14 7.54 5.80
CA LYS A 177 14.15 9.01 5.63
C LYS A 177 15.03 9.43 4.47
N LEU A 178 14.99 10.71 4.11
CA LEU A 178 15.91 11.28 3.13
C LEU A 178 17.33 11.46 3.72
N MET A 179 18.36 11.31 2.88
CA MET A 179 19.75 11.65 3.16
C MET A 179 20.36 12.48 2.02
#